data_AF-A0A1J4XQP4-F1
#
_entry.id   AF-A0A1J4XQP4-F1
#
_cell.length_a   1.000
_cell.length_b   1.000
_cell.length_c   1.000
_cell.angle_alpha   90.00
_cell.angle_beta   90.00
_cell.angle_gamma   90.00
#
_symmetry.space_group_name_H-M   'P 1'
#
loop_
_entity.id
_entity.type
_entity.pdbx_description
1 polymer ?
#
loop_
_entity_poly.entity_id
_entity_poly.type
_entity_poly.pdbx_seq_one_letter_code
_entity_poly.pdbx_strand_id
1 'polypeptide(L)'
;MPFPHLTPTAINRVAELAFSYKRWTGRDLLPPELQGQALAEAAWSAPFALLAHGVQADPILDYGNAQALALWETDWTGLTATPSRQTAEPDLQEARARFMRQVTDFGFADDYSGIRLSTQGRRFVIEGVTVWNVVDAGGRYLGQAARIPRWRML
;
A
#
# COMPACT_ATOMS: atom_id res chain seq x y z
N MET A 1 -15.86 -11.66 8.59
CA MET A 1 -16.04 -10.54 9.54
C MET A 1 -16.52 -9.33 8.78
N PRO A 2 -17.53 -8.59 9.26
CA PRO A 2 -18.13 -7.48 8.50
C PRO A 2 -17.20 -6.27 8.30
N PHE A 3 -16.22 -6.06 9.19
CA PHE A 3 -15.30 -4.92 9.12
C PHE A 3 -13.84 -5.37 9.28
N PRO A 4 -13.21 -5.93 8.23
CA PRO A 4 -11.86 -6.47 8.33
C PRO A 4 -10.81 -5.39 8.69
N HIS A 5 -11.08 -4.13 8.32
CA HIS A 5 -10.24 -2.97 8.60
C HIS A 5 -10.29 -2.48 10.07
N LEU A 6 -11.25 -2.95 10.87
CA LEU A 6 -11.39 -2.58 12.30
C LEU A 6 -10.90 -3.68 13.25
N THR A 7 -10.27 -4.72 12.72
CA THR A 7 -9.58 -5.69 13.58
C THR A 7 -8.40 -5.02 14.29
N PRO A 8 -8.00 -5.47 15.51
CA PRO A 8 -6.83 -4.92 16.19
C PRO A 8 -5.57 -4.94 15.32
N THR A 9 -5.38 -5.99 14.54
CA THR A 9 -4.27 -6.11 13.58
C THR A 9 -4.33 -5.01 12.52
N ALA A 10 -5.49 -4.77 11.89
CA ALA A 10 -5.62 -3.74 10.85
C ALA A 10 -5.47 -2.32 11.42
N ILE A 11 -6.01 -2.06 12.61
CA ILE A 11 -5.86 -0.76 13.30
C ILE A 11 -4.38 -0.47 13.58
N ASN A 12 -3.67 -1.44 14.17
CA ASN A 12 -2.24 -1.30 14.43
C ASN A 12 -1.46 -1.15 13.12
N ARG A 13 -1.83 -1.91 12.09
CA ARG A 13 -1.18 -1.84 10.78
C ARG A 13 -1.27 -0.44 10.20
N VAL A 14 -2.45 0.16 10.16
CA VAL A 14 -2.64 1.54 9.66
C VAL A 14 -1.79 2.54 10.45
N ALA A 15 -1.67 2.40 11.76
CA ALA A 15 -0.82 3.26 12.58
C ALA A 15 0.67 3.14 12.16
N GLU A 16 1.17 1.92 11.93
CA GLU A 16 2.53 1.69 11.42
C GLU A 16 2.73 2.32 10.04
N LEU A 17 1.73 2.20 9.15
CA LEU A 17 1.77 2.79 7.81
C LEU A 17 1.89 4.31 7.87
N ALA A 18 1.03 4.96 8.66
CA ALA A 18 1.00 6.41 8.81
C ALA A 18 2.27 6.94 9.48
N PHE A 19 2.74 6.28 10.56
CA PHE A 19 3.98 6.61 11.24
C PHE A 19 5.18 6.56 10.28
N SER A 20 5.31 5.45 9.54
CA SER A 20 6.43 5.25 8.61
C SER A 20 6.39 6.22 7.44
N TYR A 21 5.19 6.49 6.91
CA TYR A 21 5.01 7.46 5.82
C TYR A 21 5.47 8.85 6.24
N LYS A 22 5.11 9.31 7.45
CA LYS A 22 5.57 10.59 7.99
C LYS A 22 7.07 10.60 8.23
N ARG A 23 7.64 9.52 8.78
CA ARG A 23 9.08 9.37 9.02
C ARG A 23 9.90 9.56 7.74
N TRP A 24 9.50 8.91 6.65
CA TRP A 24 10.28 8.93 5.41
C TRP A 24 10.01 10.16 4.55
N THR A 25 8.76 10.58 4.45
CA THR A 25 8.37 11.64 3.51
C THR A 25 8.23 13.02 4.14
N GLY A 26 8.16 13.11 5.47
CA GLY A 26 7.80 14.32 6.21
C GLY A 26 6.33 14.75 6.06
N ARG A 27 5.53 14.04 5.25
CA ARG A 27 4.13 14.33 4.97
C ARG A 27 3.21 13.45 5.82
N ASP A 28 2.04 13.96 6.17
CA ASP A 28 1.00 13.16 6.82
C ASP A 28 0.26 12.30 5.78
N LEU A 29 0.10 10.99 6.06
CA LEU A 29 -0.67 10.07 5.19
C LEU A 29 -2.18 10.33 5.29
N LEU A 30 -2.61 10.64 6.51
CA LEU A 30 -3.98 10.88 6.97
C LEU A 30 -3.93 12.03 7.99
N PRO A 31 -5.06 12.66 8.35
CA PRO A 31 -5.07 13.75 9.34
C PRO A 31 -4.35 13.35 10.65
N PRO A 32 -3.32 14.12 11.09
CA PRO A 32 -2.41 13.72 12.16
C PRO A 32 -3.06 13.62 13.55
N GLU A 33 -4.25 14.20 13.72
CA GLU A 33 -5.05 14.13 14.94
C GLU A 33 -5.77 12.78 15.13
N LEU A 34 -5.90 11.97 14.07
CA LEU A 34 -6.62 10.70 14.12
C LEU A 34 -5.74 9.58 14.66
N GLN A 35 -6.33 8.73 15.51
CA GLN A 35 -5.67 7.57 16.12
C GLN A 35 -6.62 6.38 16.24
N GLY A 36 -6.07 5.19 16.47
CA GLY A 36 -6.84 3.97 16.73
C GLY A 36 -7.89 3.69 15.66
N GLN A 37 -9.12 3.44 16.09
CA GLN A 37 -10.23 3.12 15.19
C GLN A 37 -10.52 4.24 14.18
N ALA A 38 -10.52 5.51 14.61
CA ALA A 38 -10.82 6.64 13.73
C ALA A 38 -9.78 6.78 12.60
N LEU A 39 -8.51 6.52 12.89
CA LEU A 39 -7.46 6.48 11.87
C LEU A 39 -7.68 5.34 10.87
N ALA A 40 -8.08 4.15 11.35
CA ALA A 40 -8.37 3.01 10.50
C ALA A 40 -9.57 3.24 9.59
N GLU A 41 -10.62 3.89 10.09
CA GLU A 41 -11.80 4.30 9.31
C GLU A 41 -11.45 5.33 8.23
N ALA A 42 -10.61 6.31 8.57
CA ALA A 42 -10.09 7.29 7.62
C ALA A 42 -9.22 6.64 6.54
N ALA A 43 -8.35 5.69 6.91
CA ALA A 43 -7.53 4.95 5.95
C ALA A 43 -8.38 4.09 5.00
N TRP A 44 -9.41 3.45 5.56
CA TRP A 44 -10.34 2.60 4.81
C TRP A 44 -11.10 3.38 3.74
N SER A 45 -11.56 4.60 4.09
CA SER A 45 -12.37 5.47 3.23
C SER A 45 -11.57 6.50 2.43
N ALA A 46 -10.23 6.47 2.52
CA ALA A 46 -9.35 7.45 1.90
C ALA A 46 -9.57 7.52 0.37
N PRO A 47 -9.42 8.72 -0.25
CA PRO A 47 -9.64 8.92 -1.69
C PRO A 47 -8.48 8.42 -2.56
N PHE A 48 -7.71 7.46 -2.07
CA PHE A 48 -6.56 6.85 -2.74
C PHE A 48 -6.51 5.36 -2.40
N ALA A 49 -5.92 4.53 -3.27
CA ALA A 49 -5.68 3.14 -2.94
C ALA A 49 -4.44 3.01 -2.04
N LEU A 50 -4.59 2.26 -0.95
CA LEU A 50 -3.54 1.98 0.03
C LEU A 50 -3.35 0.47 0.13
N LEU A 51 -2.10 0.01 0.03
CA LEU A 51 -1.71 -1.40 0.11
C LEU A 51 -0.52 -1.56 1.05
N ALA A 52 -0.42 -2.69 1.74
CA ALA A 52 0.78 -3.07 2.47
C ALA A 52 1.00 -4.59 2.48
N HIS A 53 2.25 -4.99 2.73
CA HIS A 53 2.66 -6.37 2.93
C HIS A 53 3.77 -6.47 3.98
N GLY A 54 3.98 -7.67 4.51
CA GLY A 54 4.99 -7.97 5.51
C GLY A 54 6.40 -8.19 4.94
N VAL A 55 7.22 -8.89 5.74
CA VAL A 55 8.64 -9.17 5.50
C VAL A 55 8.93 -10.55 4.89
N GLN A 56 7.89 -11.28 4.47
CA GLN A 56 8.06 -12.62 3.90
C GLN A 56 8.90 -12.57 2.62
N ALA A 57 9.58 -13.66 2.27
CA ALA A 57 10.43 -13.73 1.07
C ALA A 57 9.63 -13.52 -0.25
N ASP A 58 8.39 -14.02 -0.31
CA ASP A 58 7.38 -13.63 -1.31
C ASP A 58 6.23 -12.94 -0.54
N PRO A 59 6.29 -11.61 -0.35
CA PRO A 59 5.35 -10.91 0.52
C PRO A 59 3.92 -11.03 0.03
N ILE A 60 3.03 -11.43 0.93
CA ILE A 60 1.59 -11.43 0.70
C ILE A 60 1.02 -10.13 1.28
N LEU A 61 0.08 -9.53 0.56
CA LEU A 61 -0.59 -8.33 1.06
C LEU A 61 -1.26 -8.62 2.40
N ASP A 62 -1.03 -7.76 3.38
CA ASP A 62 -1.62 -7.85 4.73
C ASP A 62 -2.67 -6.75 4.99
N TYR A 63 -2.76 -5.78 4.09
CA TYR A 63 -3.73 -4.69 4.14
C TYR A 63 -4.04 -4.15 2.74
N GLY A 64 -5.31 -3.83 2.51
CA GLY A 64 -5.72 -2.90 1.48
C GLY A 64 -7.04 -2.22 1.82
N ASN A 65 -7.15 -0.93 1.48
CA ASN A 65 -8.36 -0.15 1.76
C ASN A 65 -9.46 -0.35 0.70
N ALA A 66 -10.62 0.30 0.89
CA ALA A 66 -11.78 0.12 -0.01
C ALA A 66 -11.46 0.43 -1.48
N GLN A 67 -10.64 1.46 -1.74
CA GLN A 67 -10.22 1.81 -3.10
C GLN A 67 -9.31 0.74 -3.71
N ALA A 68 -8.38 0.17 -2.93
CA ALA A 68 -7.54 -0.92 -3.40
C ALA A 68 -8.39 -2.17 -3.74
N LEU A 69 -9.34 -2.54 -2.88
CA LEU A 69 -10.24 -3.66 -3.14
C LEU A 69 -11.05 -3.47 -4.43
N ALA A 70 -11.60 -2.27 -4.64
CA ALA A 70 -12.33 -1.94 -5.85
C ALA A 70 -11.44 -2.00 -7.11
N LEU A 71 -10.23 -1.44 -7.02
CA LEU A 71 -9.29 -1.35 -8.14
C LEU A 71 -8.78 -2.73 -8.58
N TRP A 72 -8.54 -3.64 -7.62
CA TRP A 72 -8.15 -5.03 -7.89
C TRP A 72 -9.32 -5.99 -8.07
N GLU A 73 -10.57 -5.51 -7.97
CA GLU A 73 -11.79 -6.31 -8.13
C GLU A 73 -11.83 -7.54 -7.21
N THR A 74 -11.45 -7.35 -5.97
CA THR A 74 -11.33 -8.43 -4.99
C THR A 74 -11.90 -8.01 -3.64
N ASP A 75 -12.17 -8.98 -2.78
CA ASP A 75 -12.51 -8.72 -1.39
C ASP A 75 -11.24 -8.75 -0.52
N TRP A 76 -11.40 -8.49 0.78
CA TRP A 76 -10.28 -8.52 1.73
C TRP A 76 -9.55 -9.86 1.69
N THR A 77 -10.28 -10.98 1.68
CA THR A 77 -9.71 -12.33 1.73
C THR A 77 -8.86 -12.61 0.49
N GLY A 78 -9.38 -12.28 -0.69
CA GLY A 78 -8.67 -12.44 -1.96
C GLY A 78 -7.46 -11.52 -2.06
N LEU A 79 -7.58 -10.27 -1.61
CA LEU A 79 -6.45 -9.35 -1.58
C LEU A 79 -5.34 -9.88 -0.65
N THR A 80 -5.67 -10.27 0.58
CA THR A 80 -4.68 -10.74 1.56
C THR A 80 -4.16 -12.15 1.31
N ALA A 81 -4.55 -12.77 0.21
CA ALA A 81 -3.96 -14.00 -0.31
C ALA A 81 -3.05 -13.75 -1.53
N THR A 82 -3.00 -12.50 -2.04
CA THR A 82 -2.28 -12.15 -3.25
C THR A 82 -0.82 -11.78 -2.94
N PRO A 83 0.18 -12.45 -3.57
CA PRO A 83 1.57 -12.01 -3.51
C PRO A 83 1.72 -10.63 -4.13
N SER A 84 2.41 -9.72 -3.45
CA SER A 84 2.63 -8.33 -3.87
C SER A 84 3.11 -8.22 -5.32
N ARG A 85 3.99 -9.13 -5.76
CA ARG A 85 4.52 -9.18 -7.13
C ARG A 85 3.46 -9.40 -8.22
N GLN A 86 2.35 -10.06 -7.91
CA GLN A 86 1.29 -10.37 -8.89
C GLN A 86 0.39 -9.18 -9.20
N THR A 87 0.52 -8.09 -8.44
CA THR A 87 -0.25 -6.86 -8.68
C THR A 87 0.31 -6.03 -9.86
N ALA A 88 1.52 -6.32 -10.34
CA ALA A 88 2.23 -5.53 -11.35
C ALA A 88 2.44 -6.27 -12.68
N GLU A 89 2.29 -5.57 -13.81
CA GLU A 89 2.70 -6.12 -15.12
C GLU A 89 4.23 -6.31 -15.19
N PRO A 90 4.71 -7.36 -15.90
CA PRO A 90 6.14 -7.61 -16.10
C PRO A 90 6.90 -6.49 -16.84
N ASP A 91 6.22 -5.64 -17.59
CA ASP A 91 6.79 -4.90 -18.73
C ASP A 91 7.61 -3.63 -18.40
N LEU A 92 8.00 -3.38 -17.15
CA LEU A 92 8.87 -2.26 -16.79
C LEU A 92 9.96 -2.64 -15.76
N GLN A 93 10.63 -3.77 -15.98
CA GLN A 93 11.63 -4.31 -15.05
C GLN A 93 12.69 -3.28 -14.62
N GLU A 94 13.27 -2.49 -15.54
CA GLU A 94 14.35 -1.55 -15.16
C GLU A 94 13.85 -0.33 -14.38
N ALA A 95 12.78 0.33 -14.85
CA ALA A 95 12.23 1.51 -14.18
C ALA A 95 11.68 1.14 -12.80
N ARG A 96 10.98 0.02 -12.69
CA ARG A 96 10.52 -0.52 -11.41
C ARG A 96 11.68 -0.95 -10.53
N ALA A 97 12.70 -1.62 -11.07
CA ALA A 97 13.87 -2.01 -10.27
C ALA A 97 14.61 -0.78 -9.74
N ARG A 98 14.77 0.27 -10.54
CA ARG A 98 15.36 1.54 -10.09
C ARG A 98 14.53 2.19 -8.99
N PHE A 99 13.22 2.24 -9.17
CA PHE A 99 12.29 2.77 -8.18
C PHE A 99 12.36 1.98 -6.87
N MET A 100 12.30 0.64 -6.93
CA MET A 100 12.39 -0.20 -5.73
C MET A 100 13.77 -0.12 -5.06
N ARG A 101 14.86 0.04 -5.82
CA ARG A 101 16.18 0.34 -5.24
C ARG A 101 16.18 1.62 -4.43
N GLN A 102 15.54 2.69 -4.91
CA GLN A 102 15.40 3.92 -4.12
C GLN A 102 14.63 3.68 -2.81
N VAL A 103 13.56 2.87 -2.85
CA VAL A 103 12.84 2.50 -1.62
C VAL A 103 13.76 1.74 -0.66
N THR A 104 14.58 0.80 -1.17
CA THR A 104 15.54 0.05 -0.35
C THR A 104 16.61 0.96 0.26
N ASP A 105 17.18 1.87 -0.53
CA ASP A 105 18.33 2.69 -0.12
C ASP A 105 17.94 3.88 0.77
N PHE A 106 16.77 4.49 0.52
CA PHE A 106 16.35 5.74 1.17
C PHE A 106 15.10 5.60 2.05
N GLY A 107 14.48 4.42 2.09
CA GLY A 107 13.28 4.15 2.88
C GLY A 107 11.97 4.49 2.16
N PHE A 108 12.00 5.30 1.10
CA PHE A 108 10.85 5.55 0.23
C PHE A 108 11.27 6.01 -1.18
N ALA A 109 10.32 5.94 -2.11
CA ALA A 109 10.39 6.57 -3.41
C ALA A 109 8.98 7.02 -3.83
N ASP A 110 8.89 8.08 -4.62
CA ASP A 110 7.63 8.60 -5.14
C ASP A 110 7.66 8.88 -6.65
N ASP A 111 6.53 9.37 -7.16
CA ASP A 111 6.29 9.69 -8.57
C ASP A 111 6.42 8.50 -9.55
N TYR A 112 6.19 7.28 -9.05
CA TYR A 112 6.12 6.11 -9.92
C TYR A 112 4.77 6.04 -10.64
N SER A 113 4.82 5.69 -11.93
CA SER A 113 3.64 5.38 -12.73
C SER A 113 3.83 4.04 -13.44
N GLY A 114 2.76 3.32 -13.68
CA GLY A 114 2.85 2.04 -14.38
C GLY A 114 1.51 1.38 -14.63
N ILE A 115 1.51 0.36 -15.48
CA ILE A 115 0.29 -0.41 -15.78
C ILE A 115 0.15 -1.55 -14.76
N ARG A 116 -1.09 -1.81 -14.40
CA ARG A 116 -1.52 -2.85 -13.46
C ARG A 116 -2.70 -3.62 -14.07
N LEU A 117 -2.86 -4.85 -13.58
CA LEU A 117 -3.96 -5.73 -13.93
C LEU A 117 -4.78 -6.01 -12.66
N SER A 118 -6.09 -5.91 -12.77
CA SER A 118 -7.00 -6.42 -11.75
C SER A 118 -7.03 -7.95 -11.75
N THR A 119 -7.66 -8.56 -10.75
CA THR A 119 -7.87 -10.02 -10.71
C THR A 119 -8.72 -10.53 -11.89
N GLN A 120 -9.56 -9.68 -12.48
CA GLN A 120 -10.38 -9.98 -13.66
C GLN A 120 -9.67 -9.63 -14.98
N GLY A 121 -8.40 -9.24 -14.93
CA GLY A 121 -7.60 -8.91 -16.12
C GLY A 121 -7.88 -7.52 -16.72
N ARG A 122 -8.60 -6.63 -16.02
CA ARG A 122 -8.79 -5.25 -16.47
C ARG A 122 -7.50 -4.46 -16.28
N ARG A 123 -7.08 -3.75 -17.33
CA ARG A 123 -5.87 -2.92 -17.31
C ARG A 123 -6.20 -1.53 -16.80
N PHE A 124 -5.32 -1.00 -15.97
CA PHE A 124 -5.36 0.39 -15.53
C PHE A 124 -3.95 0.93 -15.34
N VAL A 125 -3.78 2.22 -15.57
CA VAL A 125 -2.53 2.93 -15.23
C VAL A 125 -2.66 3.53 -13.84
N ILE A 126 -1.63 3.37 -13.01
CA ILE A 126 -1.47 4.07 -11.74
C ILE A 126 -0.48 5.21 -11.90
N GLU A 127 -0.72 6.33 -11.23
CA GLU A 127 0.07 7.56 -11.38
C GLU A 127 0.42 8.16 -10.01
N GLY A 128 1.64 8.71 -9.89
CA GLY A 128 2.10 9.42 -8.70
C GLY A 128 2.23 8.53 -7.46
N VAL A 129 2.59 7.26 -7.65
CA VAL A 129 2.66 6.27 -6.58
C VAL A 129 3.81 6.57 -5.65
N THR A 130 3.56 6.48 -4.35
CA THR A 130 4.59 6.49 -3.31
C THR A 130 4.70 5.10 -2.70
N VAL A 131 5.90 4.56 -2.62
CA VAL A 131 6.20 3.31 -1.91
C VAL A 131 7.19 3.60 -0.80
N TRP A 132 6.94 3.07 0.39
CA TRP A 132 7.81 3.25 1.55
C TRP A 132 7.97 1.98 2.37
N ASN A 133 9.08 1.89 3.07
CA ASN A 133 9.35 0.84 4.05
C ASN A 133 8.56 1.13 5.32
N VAL A 134 7.81 0.14 5.80
CA VAL A 134 7.10 0.19 7.07
C VAL A 134 8.07 -0.19 8.17
N VAL A 135 8.15 0.61 9.23
CA VAL A 135 9.04 0.42 10.36
C VAL A 135 8.30 0.68 11.68
N ASP A 136 8.73 0.02 12.75
CA ASP A 136 8.29 0.40 14.10
C ASP A 136 9.08 1.61 14.63
N ALA A 137 8.73 2.06 15.84
CA ALA A 137 9.40 3.17 16.52
C ALA A 137 10.90 2.92 16.77
N GLY A 138 11.33 1.65 16.86
CA GLY A 138 12.73 1.25 16.99
C GLY A 138 13.48 1.20 15.65
N GLY A 139 12.79 1.43 14.52
CA GLY A 139 13.37 1.37 13.18
C GLY A 139 13.46 -0.04 12.61
N ARG A 140 12.86 -1.06 13.26
CA ARG A 140 12.82 -2.42 12.71
C ARG A 140 11.89 -2.45 11.51
N TYR A 141 12.36 -3.08 10.43
CA TYR A 141 11.61 -3.25 9.20
C TYR A 141 10.44 -4.24 9.35
N LEU A 142 9.25 -3.82 8.90
CA LEU A 142 7.97 -4.53 8.99
C LEU A 142 7.33 -4.80 7.62
N GLY A 143 8.04 -4.49 6.53
CA GLY A 143 7.55 -4.68 5.16
C GLY A 143 7.43 -3.36 4.39
N GLN A 144 6.56 -3.30 3.38
CA GLN A 144 6.38 -2.10 2.55
C GLN A 144 4.91 -1.77 2.35
N ALA A 145 4.67 -0.51 2.04
CA ALA A 145 3.36 -0.02 1.69
C ALA A 145 3.41 0.88 0.45
N ALA A 146 2.27 0.96 -0.23
CA ALA A 146 2.10 1.74 -1.43
C ALA A 146 0.84 2.60 -1.34
N ARG A 147 0.97 3.87 -1.69
CA ARG A 147 -0.11 4.85 -1.83
C ARG A 147 -0.24 5.18 -3.30
N ILE A 148 -1.41 4.92 -3.85
CA ILE A 148 -1.75 5.17 -5.26
C ILE A 148 -2.82 6.26 -5.28
N PRO A 149 -2.45 7.53 -5.55
CA PRO A 149 -3.38 8.63 -5.47
C PRO A 149 -4.33 8.72 -6.66
N ARG A 150 -3.92 8.23 -7.83
CA ARG A 150 -4.69 8.34 -9.08
C ARG A 150 -4.50 7.11 -9.93
N TRP A 151 -5.54 6.79 -10.69
CA TRP A 151 -5.52 5.75 -11.70
C TRP A 151 -6.50 6.07 -12.82
N ARG A 152 -6.28 5.44 -13.98
CA ARG A 152 -7.19 5.52 -15.13
C ARG A 152 -7.33 4.15 -15.76
N MET A 153 -8.57 3.72 -15.98
CA MET A 153 -8.88 2.49 -16.71
C MET A 153 -8.45 2.64 -18.18
N LEU A 154 -7.96 1.55 -18.77
CA LEU A 154 -7.52 1.47 -20.17
C LEU A 154 -8.55 0.75 -21.04
#